data_AF-A0A537QIL3-F1
#
_entry.id   AF-A0A537QIL3-F1
#
_cell.length_a   1.000
_cell.length_b   1.000
_cell.length_c   1.000
_cell.angle_alpha   90.00
_cell.angle_beta   90.00
_cell.angle_gamma   90.00
#
_symmetry.space_group_name_H-M   'P 1'
#
loop_
_entity.id
_entity.type
_entity.pdbx_description
1 polymer ?
#
loop_
_entity_poly.entity_id
_entity_poly.type
_entity_poly.pdbx_seq_one_letter_code
_entity_poly.pdbx_strand_id
1 'polypeptide(L)'
;MPAVRILEAAAAEATGAAAWYESQRAGLGADFREERILLKRFPFSVVFVDTGGAKVVLAVAHHRRRPAYWRGRVSRTGLAR
;
A
#
# COMPACT_ATOMS: atom_id res chain seq x y z
N MET A 1 -9.92 -0.72 -19.35
CA MET A 1 -9.57 -0.70 -17.91
C MET A 1 -8.05 -0.76 -17.80
N PRO A 2 -7.37 0.19 -17.14
CA PRO A 2 -5.92 0.12 -17.00
C PRO A 2 -5.55 -1.08 -16.13
N ALA A 3 -4.53 -1.85 -16.52
CA ALA A 3 -4.07 -2.99 -15.74
C ALA A 3 -3.42 -2.48 -14.44
N VAL A 4 -3.72 -3.10 -13.30
CA VAL A 4 -3.07 -2.79 -12.01
C VAL A 4 -2.17 -3.96 -11.65
N ARG A 5 -0.89 -3.67 -11.39
CA ARG A 5 0.08 -4.65 -10.88
C ARG A 5 0.47 -4.26 -9.47
N ILE A 6 0.36 -5.19 -8.52
CA ILE A 6 0.72 -4.97 -7.12
C ILE A 6 2.06 -5.65 -6.87
N LEU A 7 3.07 -4.92 -6.39
CA LEU A 7 4.32 -5.54 -5.96
C LEU A 7 4.10 -6.31 -4.65
N GLU A 8 4.79 -7.45 -4.52
CA GLU A 8 4.75 -8.29 -3.31
C GLU A 8 5.01 -7.47 -2.03
N ALA A 9 5.96 -6.54 -2.07
CA ALA A 9 6.25 -5.65 -0.95
C ALA A 9 5.06 -4.78 -0.54
N ALA A 10 4.23 -4.34 -1.51
CA ALA A 10 3.01 -3.59 -1.23
C ALA A 10 1.93 -4.49 -0.59
N ALA A 11 1.81 -5.75 -1.03
CA ALA A 11 0.90 -6.72 -0.42
C ALA A 11 1.33 -7.10 1.01
N ALA A 12 2.64 -7.26 1.24
CA ALA A 12 3.22 -7.53 2.56
C ALA A 12 2.93 -6.37 3.54
N GLU A 13 2.95 -5.13 3.08
CA GLU A 13 2.62 -3.96 3.88
C GLU A 13 1.14 -3.90 4.26
N ALA A 14 0.24 -4.17 3.31
CA ALA A 14 -1.18 -4.27 3.59
C ALA A 14 -1.46 -5.38 4.62
N THR A 15 -0.80 -6.52 4.49
CA THR A 15 -0.89 -7.62 5.45
C THR A 15 -0.38 -7.21 6.84
N GLY A 16 0.78 -6.55 6.90
CA GLY A 16 1.34 -6.05 8.15
C GLY A 16 0.47 -4.98 8.80
N ALA A 17 -0.22 -4.16 8.02
CA ALA A 17 -1.18 -3.17 8.49
C ALA A 17 -2.45 -3.81 9.07
N ALA A 18 -2.99 -4.82 8.39
CA ALA A 18 -4.12 -5.60 8.89
C ALA A 18 -3.81 -6.23 10.26
N ALA A 19 -2.61 -6.81 10.40
CA ALA A 19 -2.16 -7.38 11.67
C ALA A 19 -2.00 -6.32 12.77
N TRP A 20 -1.53 -5.12 12.43
CA TRP A 20 -1.43 -4.02 13.39
C TRP A 20 -2.81 -3.56 13.88
N TYR A 21 -3.78 -3.44 12.97
CA TYR A 21 -5.14 -3.04 13.34
C TYR A 21 -5.84 -4.07 14.22
N GLU A 22 -5.69 -5.35 13.91
CA GLU A 22 -6.21 -6.43 14.74
C GLU A 22 -5.68 -6.33 16.18
N SER A 23 -4.42 -5.92 16.35
CA SER A 23 -3.81 -5.71 17.66
C SER A 23 -4.37 -4.48 18.40
N GLN A 24 -5.01 -3.53 17.72
CA GLN A 24 -5.59 -2.34 18.36
C GLN A 24 -7.02 -2.61 18.83
N ARG A 25 -7.78 -3.37 18.04
CA ARG A 25 -9.15 -3.78 18.37
C ARG A 25 -9.48 -5.04 17.59
N ALA A 26 -9.99 -6.05 18.29
CA ALA A 26 -10.47 -7.27 17.66
C ALA A 26 -11.47 -6.95 16.51
N GLY A 27 -11.29 -7.60 15.37
CA GLY A 27 -12.10 -7.41 14.17
C GLY A 27 -11.65 -6.26 13.24
N LEU A 28 -10.81 -5.33 13.72
CA LEU A 28 -10.39 -4.18 12.91
C LEU A 28 -9.43 -4.59 11.78
N GLY A 29 -8.71 -5.70 11.92
CA GLY A 29 -7.88 -6.25 10.84
C GLY A 29 -8.71 -6.91 9.75
N ALA A 30 -9.87 -7.48 10.10
CA ALA A 30 -10.84 -8.03 9.15
C ALA A 30 -11.57 -6.92 8.39
N ASP A 31 -12.05 -5.89 9.11
CA ASP A 31 -12.64 -4.69 8.50
C ASP A 31 -11.68 -4.06 7.46
N PHE A 32 -10.38 -4.01 7.76
CA PHE A 32 -9.35 -3.52 6.86
C PHE A 32 -9.16 -4.37 5.59
N ARG A 33 -9.40 -5.70 5.67
CA ARG A 33 -9.27 -6.62 4.53
C ARG A 33 -10.55 -6.68 3.68
N GLU A 34 -11.71 -6.56 4.33
CA GLU A 34 -13.02 -6.74 3.70
C GLU A 34 -13.59 -5.45 3.11
N GLU A 35 -13.31 -4.28 3.71
CA GLU A 35 -13.84 -3.03 3.21
C GLU A 35 -12.85 -2.29 2.30
N ARG A 36 -13.37 -1.93 1.12
CA ARG A 36 -12.93 -0.85 0.23
C ARG A 36 -12.82 0.45 1.04
N ILE A 37 -11.77 0.61 1.85
CA ILE A 37 -11.56 1.88 2.57
C ILE A 37 -11.30 2.95 1.50
N LEU A 38 -12.35 3.67 1.13
CA LEU A 38 -12.26 4.95 0.46
C LEU A 38 -11.38 5.81 1.35
N LEU A 39 -10.11 5.97 0.96
CA LEU A 39 -9.12 6.81 1.63
C LEU A 39 -9.53 8.28 1.48
N LYS A 40 -10.64 8.69 2.10
CA LYS A 40 -11.09 10.07 2.10
C LYS A 40 -10.28 10.92 3.07
N ARG A 41 -9.70 10.34 4.14
CA ARG A 41 -8.85 11.04 5.14
C ARG A 41 -8.27 10.14 6.26
N PHE A 42 -7.82 8.92 5.96
CA PHE A 42 -7.19 8.02 6.95
C PHE A 42 -5.76 7.63 6.50
N PRO A 43 -4.82 7.31 7.43
CA PRO A 43 -3.38 7.58 7.29
C PRO A 43 -2.64 6.55 6.44
N PHE A 44 -3.16 6.25 5.24
CA PHE A 44 -2.46 5.45 4.25
C PHE A 44 -2.22 6.26 2.98
N SER A 45 -1.02 6.10 2.41
CA SER A 45 -0.72 6.53 1.05
C SER A 45 -0.43 5.32 0.18
N VAL A 46 -1.09 5.24 -0.98
CA VAL A 46 -0.72 4.27 -2.02
C VAL A 46 0.30 4.96 -2.93
N VAL A 47 1.46 4.34 -3.08
CA VAL A 47 2.54 4.83 -3.94
C VAL A 47 2.56 3.99 -5.18
N PHE A 48 2.43 4.62 -6.34
CA PHE A 48 2.44 3.92 -7.62
C PHE A 48 3.23 4.69 -8.66
N VAL A 49 3.62 3.98 -9.72
CA VAL A 49 4.15 4.57 -10.95
C VAL A 49 3.24 4.26 -12.12
N ASP A 50 3.18 5.17 -13.09
CA ASP A 50 2.51 4.95 -14.36
C ASP A 50 3.49 4.31 -15.34
N THR A 51 3.07 3.23 -15.98
CA THR A 51 3.86 2.49 -16.97
C THR A 51 3.06 2.39 -18.27
N GLY A 52 2.70 3.53 -18.86
CA GLY A 52 2.15 3.67 -20.23
C GLY A 52 0.92 2.82 -20.58
N GLY A 53 0.27 2.19 -19.60
CA GLY A 53 -0.69 1.10 -19.80
C GLY A 53 -1.03 0.34 -18.53
N ALA A 54 -0.21 0.45 -17.49
CA ALA A 54 -0.51 -0.09 -16.17
C ALA A 54 -0.11 0.84 -15.02
N LYS A 55 -0.86 0.76 -13.91
CA LYS A 55 -0.44 1.33 -12.62
C LYS A 55 0.27 0.26 -11.82
N VAL A 56 1.52 0.51 -11.43
CA VAL A 56 2.29 -0.41 -10.59
C VAL A 56 2.33 0.13 -9.17
N VAL A 57 1.70 -0.56 -8.24
CA VAL A 57 1.69 -0.19 -6.81
C VAL A 57 2.99 -0.64 -6.16
N LEU A 58 3.80 0.33 -5.75
CA LEU A 58 5.12 0.13 -5.14
C LEU A 58 5.06 -0.04 -3.61
N ALA A 59 4.09 0.63 -2.97
CA ALA A 59 3.92 0.59 -1.52
C ALA A 59 2.50 1.00 -1.09
N VAL A 60 2.07 0.46 0.05
CA VAL A 60 0.91 0.91 0.83
C VAL A 60 1.41 1.38 2.18
N ALA A 61 1.54 2.70 2.32
CA ALA A 61 2.27 3.33 3.40
C ALA A 61 1.37 3.78 4.54
N HIS A 62 1.48 3.13 5.70
CA HIS A 62 0.82 3.58 6.94
C HIS A 62 1.59 4.72 7.61
N HIS A 63 0.99 5.91 7.72
CA HIS A 63 1.68 7.11 8.23
C HIS A 63 2.08 7.00 9.70
N ARG A 64 1.42 6.14 10.49
CA ARG A 64 1.81 5.91 11.91
C ARG A 64 3.00 4.97 12.07
N ARG A 65 3.39 4.20 11.05
CA ARG A 65 4.47 3.21 11.16
C ARG A 65 5.82 3.66 10.66
N ARG A 66 5.91 4.55 9.65
CA ARG A 66 7.10 5.29 9.16
C ARG A 66 6.79 5.93 7.80
N PRO A 67 6.65 7.26 7.69
CA PRO A 67 6.49 7.90 6.38
C PRO A 67 7.77 7.81 5.52
N ALA A 68 7.61 7.73 4.20
CA ALA A 68 8.63 7.84 3.15
C ALA A 68 9.69 6.73 2.99
N TYR A 69 9.64 5.59 3.68
CA TYR A 69 10.64 4.51 3.52
C TYR A 69 10.67 3.90 2.10
N TRP A 70 9.59 4.02 1.32
CA TRP A 70 9.48 3.50 -0.04
C TRP A 70 10.31 4.29 -1.05
N ARG A 71 10.84 5.48 -0.69
CA ARG A 71 11.67 6.32 -1.58
C ARG A 71 12.87 5.56 -2.15
N GLY A 72 13.47 4.62 -1.40
CA GLY A 72 14.56 3.79 -1.89
C GLY A 72 14.15 2.66 -2.86
N ARG A 73 12.86 2.34 -2.98
CA ARG A 73 12.36 1.28 -3.89
C ARG A 73 12.11 1.75 -5.31
N VAL A 74 11.88 3.05 -5.48
CA VAL A 74 11.70 3.68 -6.79
C VAL A 74 12.94 3.45 -7.66
N SER A 75 14.13 3.61 -7.08
CA SER A 75 15.42 3.43 -7.76
C SER A 75 15.74 1.96 -8.06
N ARG A 76 15.28 1.03 -7.22
CA ARG A 76 15.69 -0.39 -7.25
C ARG A 76 14.83 -1.27 -8.17
N THR A 77 13.64 -0.80 -8.54
CA THR A 77 12.71 -1.57 -9.39
C THR A 77 12.95 -1.32 -10.88
N GLY A 78 13.83 -0.38 -11.26
CA GLY A 78 14.12 -0.06 -12.67
C GLY A 78 12.95 0.56 -13.44
N LEU A 79 11.83 0.85 -12.76
CA LEU A 79 10.61 1.42 -13.32
C LEU A 79 10.67 2.95 -13.48
N ALA A 80 11.80 3.57 -13.15
CA ALA A 80 12.08 4.97 -13.40
C ALA A 80 12.69 5.14 -14.80
N ARG A 81 11.84 5.21 -15.83
CA ARG A 81 12.14 5.79 -17.13
C ARG A 81 10.93 6.55 -17.63
#